data_AF-G3F4I0-F1
#
_entry.id   AF-G3F4I0-F1
#
_cell.length_a   1.000
_cell.length_b   1.000
_cell.length_c   1.000
_cell.angle_alpha   90.00
_cell.angle_beta   90.00
_cell.angle_gamma   90.00
#
_symmetry.space_group_name_H-M   'P 1'
#
loop_
_entity.id
_entity.type
_entity.pdbx_description
1 polymer ?
#
loop_
_entity_poly.entity_id
_entity_poly.type
_entity_poly.pdbx_seq_one_letter_code
_entity_poly.pdbx_strand_id
1 'polypeptide(L)'
;TGCAPWGTASACQVAIDQDDWCENYEPDAPSVSVEYYNAGTLGITVTSNKSLIGEGSSGAIKGKGLRIVSGAENIIIQNIAVTDINAKYVWGGDAITLDDCDLVWIDHVTTARIGRQHYVLGTSADNRVSLTNNYIDGVSDYSATCDGYHYWAIYLDGDADLVTMKGNYIYHTSGRSPKVQDNTLLHAVNNYWYDISGHAF
;
A
#
# COMPACT_ATOMS: atom_id res chain seq x y z
N THR A 1 -20.85 7.54 -4.99
CA THR A 1 -21.14 6.31 -5.77
C THR A 1 -19.82 5.61 -6.05
N GLY A 2 -19.84 4.32 -6.35
CA GLY A 2 -18.68 3.54 -6.76
C GLY A 2 -19.08 2.46 -7.76
N CYS A 3 -18.16 1.55 -8.10
CA CYS A 3 -18.41 0.42 -8.99
C CYS A 3 -17.87 -0.90 -8.43
N ALA A 4 -18.41 -2.02 -8.88
CA ALA A 4 -18.06 -3.38 -8.45
C ALA A 4 -17.43 -4.22 -9.58
N PRO A 5 -16.21 -3.89 -10.03
CA PRO A 5 -15.58 -4.54 -11.20
C PRO A 5 -15.19 -6.00 -10.95
N TRP A 6 -14.97 -6.39 -9.70
CA TRP A 6 -14.53 -7.75 -9.33
C TRP A 6 -15.69 -8.67 -8.93
N GLY A 7 -16.93 -8.23 -9.08
CA GLY A 7 -18.13 -8.94 -8.67
C GLY A 7 -18.81 -8.36 -7.43
N THR A 8 -20.02 -8.83 -7.15
CA THR A 8 -20.91 -8.26 -6.12
C THR A 8 -21.04 -9.14 -4.88
N ALA A 9 -20.24 -10.20 -4.77
CA ALA A 9 -20.21 -11.05 -3.58
C ALA A 9 -19.67 -10.26 -2.36
N SER A 10 -20.06 -10.65 -1.15
CA SER A 10 -19.71 -9.92 0.08
C SER A 10 -18.21 -9.87 0.37
N ALA A 11 -17.46 -10.87 -0.08
CA ALA A 11 -15.99 -10.97 0.07
C ALA A 11 -15.22 -10.19 -1.02
N CYS A 12 -15.90 -9.67 -2.04
CA CYS A 12 -15.25 -8.85 -3.05
C CYS A 12 -15.06 -7.42 -2.54
N GLN A 13 -13.92 -6.82 -2.89
CA GLN A 13 -13.78 -5.36 -2.84
C GLN A 13 -14.69 -4.70 -3.87
N VAL A 14 -14.96 -3.41 -3.66
CA VAL A 14 -15.54 -2.50 -4.66
C VAL A 14 -14.65 -1.26 -4.74
N ALA A 15 -14.78 -0.45 -5.79
CA ALA A 15 -14.00 0.77 -5.95
C ALA A 15 -14.84 2.00 -5.61
N ILE A 16 -14.23 2.95 -4.90
CA ILE A 16 -14.73 4.33 -4.87
C ILE A 16 -14.46 4.93 -6.24
N ASP A 17 -15.42 5.68 -6.76
CA ASP A 17 -15.28 6.37 -8.04
C ASP A 17 -14.49 7.67 -7.87
N GLN A 18 -13.18 7.52 -7.69
CA GLN A 18 -12.24 8.62 -7.57
C GLN A 18 -11.79 9.06 -8.97
N ASP A 19 -11.89 10.35 -9.28
CA ASP A 19 -11.43 10.91 -10.57
C ASP A 19 -12.01 10.20 -11.81
N ASP A 20 -13.32 9.90 -11.75
CA ASP A 20 -14.08 9.15 -12.77
C ASP A 20 -13.43 7.79 -13.12
N TRP A 21 -12.77 7.14 -12.14
CA TRP A 21 -12.04 5.90 -12.36
C TRP A 21 -12.96 4.78 -12.85
N CYS A 22 -14.19 4.71 -12.33
CA CYS A 22 -15.13 3.69 -12.75
C CYS A 22 -15.48 3.83 -14.23
N GLU A 23 -15.78 5.04 -14.71
CA GLU A 23 -16.08 5.28 -16.12
C GLU A 23 -14.85 5.09 -17.02
N ASN A 24 -13.68 5.52 -16.55
CA ASN A 24 -12.46 5.55 -17.37
C ASN A 24 -11.80 4.17 -17.52
N TYR A 25 -11.87 3.31 -16.50
CA TYR A 25 -11.15 2.04 -16.46
C TYR A 25 -12.04 0.81 -16.40
N GLU A 26 -13.27 0.93 -15.88
CA GLU A 26 -14.21 -0.18 -15.70
C GLU A 26 -15.63 0.19 -16.16
N PRO A 27 -15.81 0.68 -17.41
CA PRO A 27 -17.06 1.29 -17.87
C PRO A 27 -18.28 0.36 -17.81
N ASP A 28 -18.05 -0.95 -17.82
CA ASP A 28 -19.09 -1.97 -17.79
C ASP A 28 -19.39 -2.49 -16.36
N ALA A 29 -18.66 -2.00 -15.34
CA ALA A 29 -18.83 -2.46 -13.97
C ALA A 29 -20.14 -1.96 -13.35
N PRO A 30 -20.87 -2.80 -12.58
CA PRO A 30 -22.09 -2.37 -11.91
C PRO A 30 -21.83 -1.24 -10.91
N SER A 31 -22.63 -0.18 -10.95
CA SER A 31 -22.58 0.87 -9.94
C SER A 31 -23.12 0.38 -8.59
N VAL A 32 -22.48 0.82 -7.50
CA VAL A 32 -22.86 0.48 -6.13
C VAL A 32 -22.79 1.70 -5.21
N SER A 33 -23.59 1.69 -4.14
CA SER A 33 -23.43 2.65 -3.04
C SER A 33 -22.23 2.26 -2.19
N VAL A 34 -21.40 3.25 -1.86
CA VAL A 34 -20.22 3.09 -1.00
C VAL A 34 -20.33 4.05 0.18
N GLU A 35 -19.90 3.60 1.36
CA GLU A 35 -19.83 4.38 2.59
C GLU A 35 -18.48 4.09 3.25
N TYR A 36 -17.63 5.10 3.36
CA TYR A 36 -16.25 4.93 3.80
C TYR A 36 -15.81 6.06 4.72
N TYR A 37 -14.76 5.83 5.50
CA TYR A 37 -14.21 6.86 6.38
C TYR A 37 -13.28 7.79 5.61
N ASN A 38 -13.58 9.09 5.62
CA ASN A 38 -12.73 10.13 5.02
C ASN A 38 -11.32 10.18 5.61
N ALA A 39 -11.11 9.66 6.83
CA ALA A 39 -9.79 9.62 7.43
C ALA A 39 -8.77 8.84 6.59
N GLY A 40 -9.20 7.78 5.89
CA GLY A 40 -8.32 6.89 5.14
C GLY A 40 -7.85 7.44 3.79
N THR A 41 -8.57 8.40 3.20
CA THR A 41 -8.36 8.82 1.80
C THR A 41 -7.04 9.53 1.54
N LEU A 42 -6.39 10.05 2.58
CA LEU A 42 -5.12 10.76 2.45
C LEU A 42 -4.23 10.51 3.67
N GLY A 43 -2.99 10.09 3.48
CA GLY A 43 -2.06 9.84 4.59
C GLY A 43 -1.68 11.11 5.37
N ILE A 44 -1.18 10.92 6.60
CA ILE A 44 -0.58 11.99 7.43
C ILE A 44 0.72 12.44 6.77
N THR A 45 0.86 13.74 6.51
CA THR A 45 2.10 14.30 5.96
C THR A 45 3.25 14.15 6.94
N VAL A 46 4.34 13.50 6.51
CA VAL A 46 5.59 13.39 7.25
C VAL A 46 6.64 14.30 6.59
N THR A 47 7.21 15.21 7.35
CA THR A 47 8.25 16.15 6.87
C THR A 47 9.64 15.62 7.15
N SER A 48 10.67 16.27 6.59
CA SER A 48 12.06 15.83 6.70
C SER A 48 12.57 15.70 8.14
N ASN A 49 13.62 14.90 8.34
CA ASN A 49 14.33 14.73 9.62
C ASN A 49 13.39 14.24 10.74
N LYS A 50 12.76 13.09 10.53
CA LYS A 50 11.85 12.46 11.51
C LYS A 50 12.25 11.02 11.76
N SER A 51 12.07 10.59 13.00
CA SER A 51 12.10 9.18 13.39
C SER A 51 10.80 8.87 14.11
N LEU A 52 9.93 8.10 13.46
CA LEU A 52 8.71 7.57 14.04
C LEU A 52 8.97 6.12 14.48
N ILE A 53 9.01 5.90 15.78
CA ILE A 53 9.33 4.61 16.38
C ILE A 53 8.20 4.14 17.29
N GLY A 54 7.84 2.85 17.23
CA GLY A 54 6.93 2.23 18.18
C GLY A 54 7.67 1.50 19.31
N GLU A 55 7.07 1.46 20.49
CA GLU A 55 7.58 0.71 21.64
C GLU A 55 6.93 -0.69 21.72
N GLY A 56 7.78 -1.72 21.72
CA GLY A 56 7.31 -3.12 21.76
C GLY A 56 6.31 -3.39 20.65
N SER A 57 5.12 -3.88 21.02
CA SER A 57 4.00 -4.14 20.10
C SER A 57 2.87 -3.10 20.21
N SER A 58 3.12 -1.95 20.84
CA SER A 58 2.06 -0.96 21.16
C SER A 58 1.94 0.15 20.12
N GLY A 59 2.98 0.40 19.33
CA GLY A 59 2.99 1.46 18.32
C GLY A 59 2.10 1.11 17.13
N ALA A 60 0.98 1.81 16.97
CA ALA A 60 0.05 1.57 15.88
C ALA A 60 -0.67 2.84 15.41
N ILE A 61 -0.95 2.91 14.12
CA ILE A 61 -1.83 3.88 13.47
C ILE A 61 -2.95 3.09 12.78
N LYS A 62 -4.20 3.47 13.06
CA LYS A 62 -5.39 2.81 12.54
C LYS A 62 -6.24 3.79 11.74
N GLY A 63 -6.74 3.37 10.58
CA GLY A 63 -7.71 4.13 9.78
C GLY A 63 -7.12 5.32 9.00
N LYS A 64 -5.80 5.52 9.02
CA LYS A 64 -5.10 6.54 8.24
C LYS A 64 -3.65 6.13 7.97
N GLY A 65 -3.15 6.38 6.76
CA GLY A 65 -1.78 6.07 6.36
C GLY A 65 -0.78 7.18 6.68
N LEU A 66 0.46 7.00 6.20
CA LEU A 66 1.55 7.98 6.23
C LEU A 66 1.90 8.39 4.79
N ARG A 67 2.26 9.66 4.61
CA ARG A 67 2.59 10.23 3.30
C ARG A 67 3.84 11.11 3.39
N ILE A 68 4.92 10.67 2.74
CA ILE A 68 6.22 11.35 2.66
C ILE A 68 6.33 11.96 1.28
N VAL A 69 6.21 13.29 1.17
CA VAL A 69 6.07 13.94 -0.13
C VAL A 69 6.70 15.32 -0.18
N SER A 70 6.74 15.90 -1.39
CA SER A 70 7.08 17.32 -1.62
C SER A 70 8.50 17.68 -1.18
N GLY A 71 9.46 16.83 -1.54
CA GLY A 71 10.88 16.97 -1.25
C GLY A 71 11.25 16.60 0.19
N ALA A 72 10.40 15.84 0.89
CA ALA A 72 10.71 15.39 2.24
C ALA A 72 11.85 14.36 2.24
N GLU A 73 12.77 14.44 3.20
CA GLU A 73 13.96 13.58 3.21
C GLU A 73 14.43 13.19 4.61
N ASN A 74 15.29 12.18 4.71
CA ASN A 74 15.90 11.73 5.97
C ASN A 74 14.85 11.34 7.01
N ILE A 75 14.11 10.27 6.70
CA ILE A 75 12.98 9.79 7.49
C ILE A 75 13.16 8.32 7.84
N ILE A 76 12.93 7.99 9.11
CA ILE A 76 12.89 6.63 9.62
C ILE A 76 11.48 6.35 10.15
N ILE A 77 10.88 5.24 9.71
CA ILE A 77 9.65 4.69 10.26
C ILE A 77 9.96 3.27 10.72
N GLN A 78 9.89 3.02 12.03
CA GLN A 78 10.30 1.74 12.60
C GLN A 78 9.33 1.19 13.64
N ASN A 79 9.10 -0.13 13.58
CA ASN A 79 8.39 -0.88 14.62
C ASN A 79 6.98 -0.35 14.94
N ILE A 80 6.20 -0.03 13.91
CA ILE A 80 4.80 0.36 14.05
C ILE A 80 3.90 -0.51 13.17
N ALA A 81 2.62 -0.57 13.51
CA ALA A 81 1.58 -1.12 12.63
C ALA A 81 0.78 0.01 11.96
N VAL A 82 0.48 -0.11 10.67
CA VAL A 82 -0.46 0.77 9.94
C VAL A 82 -1.56 -0.10 9.35
N THR A 83 -2.79 0.01 9.87
CA THR A 83 -3.84 -0.99 9.59
C THR A 83 -5.26 -0.41 9.50
N ASP A 84 -6.17 -1.24 9.00
CA ASP A 84 -7.63 -1.01 8.97
C ASP A 84 -8.02 0.29 8.26
N ILE A 85 -7.55 0.46 7.02
CA ILE A 85 -7.85 1.64 6.21
C ILE A 85 -8.85 1.23 5.13
N ASN A 86 -10.15 1.39 5.41
CA ASN A 86 -11.23 1.19 4.43
C ASN A 86 -11.10 -0.11 3.59
N ALA A 87 -10.82 -1.26 4.24
CA ALA A 87 -10.42 -2.51 3.58
C ALA A 87 -11.29 -2.99 2.41
N LYS A 88 -12.60 -2.68 2.41
CA LYS A 88 -13.52 -3.06 1.33
C LYS A 88 -13.39 -2.21 0.06
N TYR A 89 -12.77 -1.03 0.16
CA TYR A 89 -12.86 0.00 -0.85
C TYR A 89 -11.49 0.27 -1.48
N VAL A 90 -11.32 -0.14 -2.74
CA VAL A 90 -10.23 0.38 -3.57
C VAL A 90 -10.41 1.90 -3.72
N TRP A 91 -9.30 2.63 -3.68
CA TRP A 91 -9.24 4.10 -3.48
C TRP A 91 -9.66 4.58 -2.08
N GLY A 92 -9.98 3.66 -1.16
CA GLY A 92 -10.30 3.99 0.23
C GLY A 92 -9.09 4.44 1.07
N GLY A 93 -7.88 4.19 0.59
CA GLY A 93 -6.64 4.66 1.20
C GLY A 93 -5.46 3.73 1.01
N ASP A 94 -4.26 4.28 1.13
CA ASP A 94 -2.99 3.57 1.15
C ASP A 94 -2.36 3.65 2.55
N ALA A 95 -1.56 2.65 2.89
CA ALA A 95 -0.88 2.63 4.19
C ALA A 95 0.35 3.53 4.22
N ILE A 96 1.28 3.35 3.28
CA ILE A 96 2.49 4.17 3.18
C ILE A 96 2.69 4.66 1.74
N THR A 97 2.70 5.99 1.59
CA THR A 97 2.90 6.69 0.32
C THR A 97 4.21 7.48 0.36
N LEU A 98 5.06 7.27 -0.62
CA LEU A 98 6.23 8.09 -0.94
C LEU A 98 6.01 8.69 -2.34
N ASP A 99 6.24 9.99 -2.48
CA ASP A 99 6.19 10.68 -3.78
C ASP A 99 6.98 12.00 -3.69
N ASP A 100 8.13 12.08 -4.36
CA ASP A 100 9.10 13.19 -4.27
C ASP A 100 9.79 13.24 -2.90
N CYS A 101 10.68 12.29 -2.65
CA CYS A 101 11.41 12.15 -1.39
C CYS A 101 12.84 11.56 -1.55
N ASP A 102 13.64 11.53 -0.48
CA ASP A 102 14.94 10.86 -0.47
C ASP A 102 15.33 10.36 0.93
N LEU A 103 16.19 9.34 0.99
CA LEU A 103 16.76 8.79 2.22
C LEU A 103 15.68 8.33 3.22
N VAL A 104 14.76 7.49 2.75
CA VAL A 104 13.67 6.93 3.56
C VAL A 104 13.98 5.49 3.95
N TRP A 105 13.89 5.20 5.25
CA TRP A 105 14.03 3.84 5.78
C TRP A 105 12.76 3.40 6.51
N ILE A 106 12.16 2.32 6.02
CA ILE A 106 10.98 1.70 6.63
C ILE A 106 11.36 0.30 7.10
N ASP A 107 11.31 0.10 8.42
CA ASP A 107 11.84 -1.10 9.08
C ASP A 107 10.89 -1.70 10.11
N HIS A 108 10.73 -3.02 10.12
CA HIS A 108 9.85 -3.71 11.10
C HIS A 108 8.42 -3.12 11.13
N VAL A 109 7.91 -2.62 10.01
CA VAL A 109 6.54 -2.14 9.91
C VAL A 109 5.61 -3.29 9.54
N THR A 110 4.45 -3.35 10.19
CA THR A 110 3.35 -4.23 9.79
C THR A 110 2.26 -3.42 9.08
N THR A 111 1.81 -3.90 7.92
CA THR A 111 0.68 -3.33 7.18
C THR A 111 -0.38 -4.41 6.95
N ALA A 112 -1.65 -4.10 7.21
CA ALA A 112 -2.75 -5.08 7.12
C ALA A 112 -4.12 -4.43 6.89
N ARG A 113 -5.00 -5.10 6.14
CA ARG A 113 -6.41 -4.71 5.93
C ARG A 113 -6.54 -3.27 5.40
N ILE A 114 -5.84 -3.02 4.30
CA ILE A 114 -5.77 -1.73 3.60
C ILE A 114 -6.70 -1.80 2.39
N GLY A 115 -7.35 -0.69 2.03
CA GLY A 115 -8.27 -0.66 0.88
C GLY A 115 -7.53 -0.79 -0.46
N ARG A 116 -6.37 -0.13 -0.57
CA ARG A 116 -5.50 -0.19 -1.75
C ARG A 116 -4.06 -0.52 -1.33
N GLN A 117 -3.07 0.32 -1.64
CA GLN A 117 -1.67 -0.07 -1.55
C GLN A 117 -1.16 -0.16 -0.11
N HIS A 118 -0.43 -1.23 0.23
CA HIS A 118 0.36 -1.24 1.45
C HIS A 118 1.54 -0.27 1.30
N TYR A 119 2.22 -0.32 0.15
CA TYR A 119 3.30 0.58 -0.21
C TYR A 119 3.08 1.12 -1.63
N VAL A 120 3.13 2.43 -1.78
CA VAL A 120 3.18 3.11 -3.08
C VAL A 120 4.32 4.10 -3.10
N LEU A 121 5.20 3.94 -4.09
CA LEU A 121 6.30 4.85 -4.43
C LEU A 121 5.97 5.48 -5.79
N GLY A 122 6.15 6.78 -5.91
CA GLY A 122 5.90 7.56 -7.11
C GLY A 122 4.60 8.39 -7.09
N THR A 123 4.37 9.19 -8.14
CA THR A 123 5.03 9.07 -9.46
C THR A 123 6.33 9.86 -9.61
N SER A 124 6.69 10.75 -8.68
CA SER A 124 7.96 11.48 -8.74
C SER A 124 9.12 10.61 -8.24
N ALA A 125 10.36 11.10 -8.32
CA ALA A 125 11.52 10.37 -7.83
C ALA A 125 11.53 10.24 -6.29
N ASP A 126 11.61 9.01 -5.78
CA ASP A 126 11.76 8.69 -4.36
C ASP A 126 13.21 8.34 -3.98
N ASN A 127 14.11 8.32 -4.96
CA ASN A 127 15.56 8.21 -4.80
C ASN A 127 15.96 7.01 -3.92
N ARG A 128 16.59 7.20 -2.76
CA ARG A 128 17.14 6.11 -1.94
C ARG A 128 16.12 5.64 -0.90
N VAL A 129 15.54 4.47 -1.15
CA VAL A 129 14.55 3.86 -0.24
C VAL A 129 15.01 2.47 0.21
N SER A 130 14.90 2.21 1.52
CA SER A 130 15.12 0.88 2.08
C SER A 130 13.87 0.40 2.80
N LEU A 131 13.32 -0.72 2.33
CA LEU A 131 12.22 -1.44 2.94
C LEU A 131 12.79 -2.73 3.55
N THR A 132 12.91 -2.79 4.88
CA THR A 132 13.55 -3.92 5.56
C THR A 132 12.70 -4.56 6.66
N ASN A 133 12.73 -5.88 6.76
CA ASN A 133 12.08 -6.63 7.85
C ASN A 133 10.58 -6.32 8.05
N ASN A 134 9.91 -5.81 7.03
CA ASN A 134 8.50 -5.43 7.13
C ASN A 134 7.61 -6.66 6.93
N TYR A 135 6.44 -6.64 7.54
CA TYR A 135 5.39 -7.64 7.36
C TYR A 135 4.23 -7.05 6.57
N ILE A 136 4.02 -7.58 5.36
CA ILE A 136 2.89 -7.26 4.49
C ILE A 136 1.89 -8.39 4.66
N ASP A 137 0.86 -8.12 5.46
CA ASP A 137 -0.22 -9.06 5.76
C ASP A 137 -1.37 -8.88 4.78
N GLY A 138 -1.41 -9.74 3.77
CA GLY A 138 -2.45 -9.73 2.75
C GLY A 138 -3.77 -10.39 3.15
N VAL A 139 -3.91 -10.90 4.38
CA VAL A 139 -5.18 -11.48 4.84
C VAL A 139 -6.21 -10.37 5.02
N SER A 140 -7.30 -10.46 4.26
CA SER A 140 -8.40 -9.50 4.32
C SER A 140 -9.76 -10.17 4.09
N ASP A 141 -10.80 -9.70 4.77
CA ASP A 141 -12.18 -10.15 4.52
C ASP A 141 -12.69 -9.72 3.12
N TYR A 142 -12.04 -8.73 2.53
CA TYR A 142 -12.37 -8.17 1.22
C TYR A 142 -11.14 -8.17 0.32
N SER A 143 -11.27 -8.69 -0.89
CA SER A 143 -10.19 -8.70 -1.89
C SER A 143 -10.73 -8.44 -3.30
N ALA A 144 -9.90 -7.86 -4.18
CA ALA A 144 -10.20 -7.73 -5.60
C ALA A 144 -10.26 -9.08 -6.35
N THR A 145 -9.80 -10.16 -5.70
CA THR A 145 -9.90 -11.56 -6.17
C THR A 145 -11.01 -12.34 -5.46
N CYS A 146 -11.72 -11.72 -4.52
CA CYS A 146 -12.84 -12.28 -3.77
C CYS A 146 -12.53 -13.56 -2.96
N ASP A 147 -11.26 -13.88 -2.73
CA ASP A 147 -10.76 -15.12 -2.10
C ASP A 147 -9.98 -14.88 -0.80
N GLY A 148 -9.86 -13.62 -0.38
CA GLY A 148 -9.21 -13.21 0.86
C GLY A 148 -7.75 -12.76 0.71
N TYR A 149 -7.22 -12.78 -0.52
CA TYR A 149 -5.83 -12.41 -0.82
C TYR A 149 -5.73 -10.96 -1.31
N HIS A 150 -4.89 -10.16 -0.65
CA HIS A 150 -4.74 -8.75 -1.01
C HIS A 150 -3.97 -8.56 -2.33
N TYR A 151 -4.58 -7.87 -3.31
CA TYR A 151 -3.98 -7.65 -4.63
C TYR A 151 -3.01 -6.45 -4.67
N TRP A 152 -3.24 -5.46 -3.81
CA TRP A 152 -2.60 -4.15 -3.86
C TRP A 152 -1.47 -4.05 -2.83
N ALA A 153 -0.43 -4.88 -2.98
CA ALA A 153 0.63 -4.96 -1.98
C ALA A 153 1.66 -3.82 -2.10
N ILE A 154 2.60 -3.92 -3.03
CA ILE A 154 3.75 -3.03 -3.18
C ILE A 154 3.80 -2.54 -4.63
N TYR A 155 3.73 -1.23 -4.82
CA TYR A 155 3.80 -0.61 -6.13
C TYR A 155 4.93 0.40 -6.21
N LEU A 156 5.91 0.10 -7.05
CA LEU A 156 7.10 0.91 -7.28
C LEU A 156 6.97 1.55 -8.66
N ASP A 157 6.62 2.84 -8.67
CA ASP A 157 6.22 3.62 -9.84
C ASP A 157 6.93 4.98 -9.89
N GLY A 158 8.17 5.05 -9.38
CA GLY A 158 8.95 6.29 -9.28
C GLY A 158 9.90 6.51 -10.47
N ASP A 159 10.22 7.79 -10.70
CA ASP A 159 10.96 8.28 -11.88
C ASP A 159 12.50 8.09 -11.81
N ALA A 160 13.08 7.84 -10.62
CA ALA A 160 14.52 7.64 -10.47
C ALA A 160 14.89 6.90 -9.17
N ASP A 161 14.24 5.78 -8.92
CA ASP A 161 14.28 5.12 -7.62
C ASP A 161 15.41 4.08 -7.50
N LEU A 162 16.00 4.03 -6.31
CA LEU A 162 16.96 3.03 -5.86
C LEU A 162 16.37 2.34 -4.62
N VAL A 163 15.64 1.25 -4.84
CA VAL A 163 14.90 0.56 -3.79
C VAL A 163 15.65 -0.69 -3.34
N THR A 164 15.93 -0.80 -2.04
CA THR A 164 16.35 -2.06 -1.42
C THR A 164 15.17 -2.70 -0.69
N MET A 165 14.77 -3.90 -1.09
CA MET A 165 13.85 -4.75 -0.33
C MET A 165 14.61 -5.91 0.28
N LYS A 166 14.76 -5.93 1.62
CA LYS A 166 15.50 -6.97 2.31
C LYS A 166 14.79 -7.53 3.55
N GLY A 167 14.70 -8.85 3.65
CA GLY A 167 14.16 -9.50 4.86
C GLY A 167 12.67 -9.28 5.09
N ASN A 168 11.93 -8.74 4.12
CA ASN A 168 10.50 -8.52 4.26
C ASN A 168 9.74 -9.85 4.18
N TYR A 169 8.62 -9.95 4.89
CA TYR A 169 7.68 -11.04 4.79
C TYR A 169 6.43 -10.58 4.04
N ILE A 170 6.25 -11.10 2.81
CA ILE A 170 5.09 -10.84 1.95
C ILE A 170 4.20 -12.07 2.00
N TYR A 171 3.02 -11.93 2.58
CA TYR A 171 2.16 -13.05 2.92
C TYR A 171 0.73 -12.84 2.42
N HIS A 172 0.12 -13.90 1.88
CA HIS A 172 -1.32 -13.92 1.58
C HIS A 172 -1.78 -12.84 0.59
N THR A 173 -0.97 -12.58 -0.44
CA THR A 173 -1.27 -11.62 -1.50
C THR A 173 -1.66 -12.32 -2.82
N SER A 174 -2.28 -11.59 -3.75
CA SER A 174 -2.68 -12.12 -5.07
C SER A 174 -2.07 -11.37 -6.25
N GLY A 175 -1.38 -10.26 -6.00
CA GLY A 175 -0.70 -9.47 -7.03
C GLY A 175 0.21 -8.39 -6.46
N ARG A 176 0.87 -7.65 -7.36
CA ARG A 176 1.72 -6.48 -7.06
C ARG A 176 2.66 -6.70 -5.87
N SER A 177 3.40 -7.80 -5.86
CA SER A 177 4.22 -8.23 -4.73
C SER A 177 5.69 -8.45 -5.11
N PRO A 178 6.43 -7.43 -5.61
CA PRO A 178 6.01 -6.07 -5.96
C PRO A 178 5.65 -5.92 -7.44
N LYS A 179 4.85 -4.90 -7.79
CA LYS A 179 4.79 -4.37 -9.17
C LYS A 179 5.89 -3.32 -9.32
N VAL A 180 6.80 -3.54 -10.27
CA VAL A 180 7.91 -2.62 -10.58
C VAL A 180 7.73 -2.05 -11.98
N GLN A 181 7.80 -0.74 -12.12
CA GLN A 181 7.79 -0.07 -13.42
C GLN A 181 8.58 1.25 -13.38
N ASP A 182 8.42 2.05 -14.43
CA ASP A 182 9.18 3.28 -14.67
C ASP A 182 10.68 3.08 -14.47
N ASN A 183 11.37 4.03 -13.85
CA ASN A 183 12.82 4.04 -13.77
C ASN A 183 13.26 3.71 -12.33
N THR A 184 12.76 2.57 -11.85
CA THR A 184 13.11 1.98 -10.56
C THR A 184 14.17 0.88 -10.71
N LEU A 185 15.30 1.02 -10.01
CA LEU A 185 16.23 -0.07 -9.75
C LEU A 185 15.89 -0.75 -8.42
N LEU A 186 15.36 -1.97 -8.49
CA LEU A 186 15.03 -2.77 -7.32
C LEU A 186 16.12 -3.81 -7.01
N HIS A 187 16.68 -3.75 -5.79
CA HIS A 187 17.47 -4.82 -5.19
C HIS A 187 16.62 -5.61 -4.19
N ALA A 188 16.01 -6.70 -4.65
CA ALA A 188 15.22 -7.60 -3.82
C ALA A 188 16.06 -8.79 -3.34
N VAL A 189 16.37 -8.84 -2.03
CA VAL A 189 17.31 -9.81 -1.46
C VAL A 189 16.81 -10.40 -0.14
N ASN A 190 16.81 -11.73 -0.01
CA ASN A 190 16.41 -12.44 1.22
C ASN A 190 15.02 -12.06 1.79
N ASN A 191 14.06 -11.69 0.94
CA ASN A 191 12.66 -11.58 1.37
C ASN A 191 12.00 -12.97 1.33
N TYR A 192 10.92 -13.13 2.09
CA TYR A 192 10.12 -14.34 2.12
C TYR A 192 8.74 -14.05 1.55
N TRP A 193 8.43 -14.68 0.42
CA TRP A 193 7.09 -14.70 -0.17
C TRP A 193 6.45 -16.03 0.15
N TYR A 194 5.27 -16.01 0.76
CA TYR A 194 4.57 -17.23 1.17
C TYR A 194 3.07 -17.07 0.95
N ASP A 195 2.45 -18.18 0.52
CA ASP A 195 1.01 -18.27 0.32
C ASP A 195 0.48 -17.15 -0.59
N ILE A 196 0.85 -17.19 -1.88
CA ILE A 196 0.42 -16.21 -2.87
C ILE A 196 -0.54 -16.90 -3.85
N SER A 197 -1.83 -16.65 -3.70
CA SER A 197 -2.88 -17.11 -4.62
C SER A 197 -3.04 -16.12 -5.77
N GLY A 198 -2.13 -16.20 -6.74
CA GLY A 198 -2.05 -15.26 -7.85
C GLY A 198 -0.63 -15.14 -8.37
N HIS A 199 -0.07 -13.93 -8.36
CA HIS A 199 1.30 -13.66 -8.79
C HIS A 199 2.04 -12.74 -7.83
N ALA A 200 3.38 -12.79 -7.89
CA ALA A 200 4.26 -11.92 -7.12
C ALA A 200 4.70 -10.69 -7.93
N PHE A 201 5.73 -10.84 -8.77
CA PHE A 201 6.25 -9.80 -9.67
C PHE A 201 5.39 -9.63 -10.93
#